data_AF-A0A4W5KR30-F1
#
_entry.id   AF-A0A4W5KR30-F1
#
_cell.length_a   1.000
_cell.length_b   1.000
_cell.length_c   1.000
_cell.angle_alpha   90.00
_cell.angle_beta   90.00
_cell.angle_gamma   90.00
#
_symmetry.space_group_name_H-M   'P 1'
#
loop_
_entity.id
_entity.type
_entity.pdbx_description
1 polymer ?
#
loop_
_entity_poly.entity_id
_entity_poly.type
_entity_poly.pdbx_seq_one_letter_code
_entity_poly.pdbx_strand_id
1 'polypeptide(L)'
;MPVSSPESPWSVDPAEVITRRDLRQTHLVFSIDPRGCEDVDDTLSVRSLPPGPGGQRLELGVHIADVTHFVKEGSLTDLEARARATTYYLADRRYDMLPAVLSADLCSLLGGVDR
;
A
#
# COMPACT_ATOMS: atom_id res chain seq x y z
N MET A 1 -4.91 -6.84 -15.65
CA MET A 1 -5.21 -6.56 -14.23
C MET A 1 -4.84 -7.79 -13.43
N PRO A 2 -4.19 -7.64 -12.27
CA PRO A 2 -3.95 -8.76 -11.38
C PRO A 2 -5.27 -9.39 -10.93
N VAL A 3 -5.24 -10.70 -10.66
CA VAL A 3 -6.39 -11.46 -10.16
C VAL A 3 -6.01 -11.97 -8.78
N SER A 4 -6.88 -11.76 -7.80
CA SER A 4 -6.77 -12.27 -6.45
C SER A 4 -8.13 -12.88 -6.12
N SER A 5 -8.14 -14.16 -5.73
CA SER A 5 -9.36 -14.86 -5.33
C SER A 5 -9.09 -15.73 -4.10
N PRO A 6 -10.13 -16.15 -3.35
CA PRO A 6 -9.94 -17.06 -2.21
C PRO A 6 -9.25 -18.39 -2.58
N GLU A 7 -9.48 -18.88 -3.80
CA GLU A 7 -8.89 -20.12 -4.31
C GLU A 7 -7.48 -19.94 -4.87
N SER A 8 -7.15 -18.71 -5.28
CA SER A 8 -5.87 -18.33 -5.86
C SER A 8 -5.51 -16.92 -5.37
N PRO A 9 -5.05 -16.79 -4.12
CA PRO A 9 -4.68 -15.49 -3.57
C PRO A 9 -3.46 -14.98 -4.32
N TRP A 10 -3.44 -13.67 -4.57
CA TRP A 10 -2.25 -13.04 -5.12
C TRP A 10 -1.09 -13.11 -4.11
N SER A 11 0.12 -13.32 -4.62
CA SER A 11 1.36 -13.29 -3.84
C SER A 11 2.42 -12.51 -4.60
N VAL A 12 3.28 -11.81 -3.87
CA VAL A 12 4.42 -11.11 -4.45
C VAL A 12 5.33 -12.08 -5.22
N ASP A 13 5.79 -11.65 -6.40
CA ASP A 13 6.77 -12.42 -7.18
C ASP A 13 8.10 -12.51 -6.39
N PRO A 14 8.66 -13.71 -6.18
CA PRO A 14 9.98 -13.85 -5.55
C PRO A 14 11.08 -13.00 -6.17
N ALA A 15 11.01 -12.69 -7.47
CA ALA A 15 11.94 -11.79 -8.14
C ALA A 15 11.84 -10.34 -7.63
N GLU A 16 10.63 -9.86 -7.31
CA GLU A 16 10.41 -8.54 -6.73
C GLU A 16 10.94 -8.47 -5.29
N VAL A 17 10.87 -9.55 -4.53
CA VAL A 17 11.42 -9.60 -3.17
C VAL A 17 12.94 -9.39 -3.16
N ILE A 18 13.63 -9.87 -4.19
CA ILE A 18 15.10 -9.76 -4.30
C ILE A 18 15.52 -8.33 -4.64
N THR A 19 14.71 -7.59 -5.41
CA THR A 19 15.05 -6.23 -5.86
C THR A 19 14.63 -5.16 -4.86
N ARG A 20 13.74 -5.49 -3.92
CA ARG A 20 13.20 -4.58 -2.90
C ARG A 20 13.87 -4.75 -1.55
N ARG A 21 13.78 -3.71 -0.71
CA ARG A 21 14.21 -3.79 0.68
C ARG A 21 13.15 -4.52 1.49
N ASP A 22 13.47 -5.72 1.97
CA ASP A 22 12.56 -6.50 2.82
C ASP A 22 12.50 -5.93 4.26
N LEU A 23 11.33 -5.41 4.63
CA LEU A 23 11.08 -4.83 5.95
C LEU A 23 10.30 -5.76 6.89
N ARG A 24 9.80 -6.90 6.39
CA ARG A 24 8.81 -7.76 7.08
C ARG A 24 9.24 -8.23 8.46
N GLN A 25 10.54 -8.45 8.65
CA GLN A 25 11.13 -8.93 9.91
C GLN A 25 11.89 -7.85 10.68
N THR A 26 12.16 -6.69 10.05
CA THR A 26 13.04 -5.67 10.61
C THR A 26 12.29 -4.48 11.20
N HIS A 27 11.02 -4.30 10.85
CA HIS A 27 10.19 -3.19 11.29
C HIS A 27 8.83 -3.70 11.77
N LEU A 28 8.32 -3.09 12.84
CA LEU A 28 6.90 -3.12 13.14
C LEU A 28 6.23 -2.02 12.31
N VAL A 29 5.44 -2.44 11.32
CA VAL A 29 4.70 -1.55 10.43
C VAL A 29 3.22 -1.59 10.80
N PHE A 30 2.56 -0.43 10.85
CA PHE A 30 1.15 -0.30 11.20
C PHE A 30 0.53 0.92 10.50
N SER A 31 -0.79 0.89 10.31
CA SER A 31 -1.57 2.04 9.82
C SER A 31 -2.43 2.64 10.94
N ILE A 32 -2.95 3.84 10.70
CA ILE A 32 -3.88 4.53 11.62
C ILE A 32 -5.04 5.07 10.78
N ASP A 33 -6.14 4.32 10.73
CA ASP A 33 -7.26 4.60 9.83
C ASP A 33 -8.61 4.71 10.55
N PRO A 34 -9.58 5.42 9.95
CA PRO A 34 -10.97 5.36 10.40
C PRO A 34 -11.52 3.93 10.39
N ARG A 35 -12.48 3.67 11.27
CA ARG A 35 -13.16 2.37 11.31
C ARG A 35 -13.85 2.08 9.98
N GLY A 36 -13.50 0.95 9.36
CA GLY A 36 -14.07 0.53 8.07
C GLY A 36 -13.37 1.11 6.85
N CYS A 37 -12.18 1.73 7.00
CA CYS A 37 -11.31 2.04 5.88
C CYS A 37 -10.92 0.75 5.13
N GLU A 38 -10.98 0.77 3.81
CA GLU A 38 -10.62 -0.37 2.96
C GLU A 38 -9.41 -0.08 2.07
N ASP A 39 -9.14 1.20 1.82
CA ASP A 39 -8.12 1.79 0.96
C ASP A 39 -6.99 2.39 1.81
N VAL A 40 -6.26 1.52 2.50
CA VAL A 40 -5.12 1.91 3.36
C VAL A 40 -3.90 2.12 2.48
N ASP A 41 -3.62 3.38 2.13
CA ASP A 41 -2.55 3.72 1.19
C ASP A 41 -1.21 4.04 1.87
N ASP A 42 -1.22 4.30 3.18
CA ASP A 42 -0.05 4.63 3.97
C ASP A 42 0.06 3.84 5.28
N THR A 43 1.30 3.48 5.62
CA THR A 43 1.66 2.89 6.91
C THR A 43 2.91 3.55 7.46
N LEU A 44 3.13 3.37 8.76
CA LEU A 44 4.22 3.94 9.52
C LEU A 44 5.03 2.86 10.22
N SER A 45 6.31 3.13 10.42
CA SER A 45 7.13 2.39 11.39
C SER A 45 8.02 3.34 12.18
N VAL A 46 8.29 2.99 13.43
CA VAL A 46 9.19 3.76 14.29
C VAL A 46 10.09 2.81 15.07
N ARG A 47 11.40 3.10 15.10
CA ARG A 47 12.34 2.37 15.97
C ARG A 47 13.44 3.27 16.50
N SER A 48 13.90 2.94 17.71
CA SER A 48 15.08 3.57 18.30
C SER A 48 16.36 3.13 17.60
N LEU A 49 17.22 4.09 17.30
CA LEU A 49 18.56 3.85 16.81
C LEU A 49 19.58 4.04 17.94
N PRO A 50 20.80 3.48 17.82
CA PRO A 50 21.88 3.78 18.76
C PRO A 50 22.08 5.30 18.88
N PRO A 51 22.27 5.81 20.11
CA PRO A 51 22.54 7.23 20.34
C PRO A 51 23.69 7.73 19.46
N GLY A 52 23.49 8.91 18.88
CA GLY A 52 24.55 9.61 18.14
C GLY A 52 25.23 10.67 19.01
N PRO A 53 26.17 11.44 18.43
CA PRO A 53 26.82 12.56 19.11
C PRO A 53 25.84 13.61 19.68
N GLY A 54 24.64 13.72 19.09
CA GLY A 54 23.57 14.62 19.52
C GLY A 54 22.51 13.98 20.42
N GLY A 55 22.72 12.77 20.95
CA GLY A 55 21.78 12.07 21.82
C GLY A 55 20.94 11.01 21.12
N GLN A 56 19.72 10.79 21.61
CA GLN A 56 18.84 9.73 21.12
C GLN A 56 18.43 9.97 19.66
N ARG A 57 18.38 8.89 18.87
CA ARG A 57 17.97 8.92 17.47
C ARG A 57 16.80 7.96 17.24
N LEU A 58 15.93 8.33 16.32
CA LEU A 58 14.81 7.52 15.87
C LEU A 58 14.91 7.34 14.35
N GLU A 59 14.50 6.19 13.86
CA GLU A 59 14.16 5.98 12.45
C GLU A 59 12.64 6.00 12.34
N LEU A 60 12.12 6.88 11.48
CA LEU A 60 10.70 6.95 11.12
C LEU A 60 10.58 6.53 9.65
N GLY A 61 9.76 5.52 9.38
CA GLY A 61 9.41 5.09 8.04
C GLY A 61 7.98 5.50 7.70
N VAL A 62 7.78 6.04 6.50
CA VAL A 62 6.47 6.20 5.85
C VAL A 62 6.48 5.28 4.64
N HIS A 63 5.57 4.32 4.59
CA HIS A 63 5.51 3.31 3.54
C HIS A 63 4.18 3.48 2.80
N ILE A 64 4.27 3.83 1.53
CA ILE A 64 3.13 4.12 0.66
C ILE A 64 2.90 2.94 -0.26
N ALA A 65 1.64 2.59 -0.50
CA ALA A 65 1.23 1.59 -1.47
C ALA A 65 1.88 1.83 -2.85
N ASP A 66 2.52 0.82 -3.43
CA ASP A 66 3.17 0.91 -4.74
C ASP A 66 2.16 0.68 -5.88
N VAL A 67 1.20 1.59 -6.01
CA VAL A 67 0.16 1.55 -7.06
C VAL A 67 0.77 1.48 -8.47
N THR A 68 1.91 2.15 -8.67
CA THR A 68 2.62 2.21 -9.97
C THR A 68 3.25 0.88 -10.38
N HIS A 69 3.42 -0.06 -9.45
CA HIS A 69 3.75 -1.43 -9.80
C HIS A 69 2.66 -2.06 -10.69
N PHE A 70 1.39 -1.78 -10.39
CA PHE A 70 0.24 -2.36 -11.09
C PHE A 70 -0.32 -1.47 -12.21
N VAL A 71 -0.30 -0.15 -12.03
CA VAL A 71 -0.86 0.83 -12.98
C VAL A 71 0.28 1.44 -13.79
N LYS A 72 0.54 0.86 -14.97
CA LYS A 72 1.58 1.37 -15.88
C LYS A 72 1.07 2.55 -16.68
N GLU A 73 1.94 3.53 -16.89
CA GLU A 73 1.67 4.70 -17.72
C GLU A 73 1.19 4.27 -19.11
N GLY A 74 0.11 4.90 -19.59
CA GLY A 74 -0.50 4.60 -20.88
C GLY A 74 -1.37 3.35 -20.92
N SER A 75 -1.47 2.59 -19.83
CA SER A 75 -2.41 1.46 -19.74
C SER A 75 -3.87 1.93 -19.73
N LEU A 76 -4.81 1.04 -20.04
CA LEU A 76 -6.25 1.35 -19.96
C LEU A 76 -6.66 1.78 -18.55
N THR A 77 -6.08 1.16 -17.51
CA THR A 77 -6.32 1.51 -16.12
C THR A 77 -5.80 2.92 -15.80
N ASP A 78 -4.62 3.27 -16.31
CA ASP A 78 -4.06 4.62 -16.15
C ASP A 78 -4.90 5.67 -16.88
N LEU A 79 -5.35 5.40 -18.11
CA LEU A 79 -6.24 6.30 -18.85
C LEU A 79 -7.56 6.57 -18.10
N GLU A 80 -8.17 5.50 -17.57
CA GLU A 80 -9.40 5.62 -16.77
C GLU A 80 -9.15 6.35 -15.44
N ALA A 81 -8.06 6.03 -14.73
CA ALA A 81 -7.69 6.70 -13.50
C ALA A 81 -7.45 8.20 -13.72
N ARG A 82 -6.77 8.58 -14.81
CA ARG A 82 -6.58 9.98 -15.22
C ARG A 82 -7.90 10.68 -15.54
N ALA A 83 -8.85 9.98 -16.19
CA ALA A 83 -10.15 10.54 -16.48
C ALA A 83 -10.99 10.79 -15.22
N ARG A 84 -10.90 9.90 -14.22
CA ARG A 84 -11.58 10.06 -12.91
C ARG A 84 -10.89 11.08 -12.00
N ALA A 85 -9.56 11.16 -12.10
CA ALA A 85 -8.62 12.00 -11.34
C ALA A 85 -8.55 11.75 -9.82
N THR A 86 -9.66 11.40 -9.17
CA THR A 86 -9.72 11.18 -7.72
C THR A 86 -10.88 10.27 -7.33
N THR A 87 -10.81 9.70 -6.12
CA THR A 87 -11.93 9.01 -5.49
C THR A 87 -12.87 10.04 -4.85
N TYR A 88 -14.17 9.97 -5.14
CA TYR A 88 -15.16 10.85 -4.52
C TYR A 88 -15.86 10.13 -3.37
N TYR A 89 -15.77 10.69 -2.16
CA TYR A 89 -16.47 10.18 -0.98
C TYR A 89 -17.74 11.02 -0.73
N LEU A 90 -18.90 10.37 -0.82
CA LEU A 90 -20.20 10.94 -0.46
C LEU A 90 -20.63 10.38 0.90
N ALA A 91 -21.71 10.94 1.44
CA ALA A 91 -22.22 10.52 2.75
C ALA A 91 -22.65 9.04 2.80
N ASP A 92 -23.08 8.47 1.66
CA ASP A 92 -23.64 7.11 1.58
C ASP A 92 -22.85 6.14 0.69
N ARG A 93 -21.87 6.63 -0.08
CA ARG A 93 -21.12 5.84 -1.06
C ARG A 93 -19.79 6.48 -1.42
N ARG A 94 -18.91 5.71 -2.05
CA ARG A 94 -17.70 6.22 -2.70
C ARG A 94 -17.67 5.85 -4.19
N TYR A 95 -17.01 6.68 -4.99
CA TYR A 95 -16.71 6.42 -6.40
C TYR A 95 -15.20 6.34 -6.57
N ASP A 96 -14.69 5.11 -6.67
CA ASP A 96 -13.26 4.83 -6.66
C ASP A 96 -12.57 5.27 -7.95
N MET A 97 -11.39 5.89 -7.81
CA MET A 97 -10.50 6.19 -8.93
C MET A 97 -9.99 4.91 -9.60
N LEU A 98 -9.66 3.89 -8.80
CA LEU A 98 -9.13 2.61 -9.24
C LEU A 98 -10.14 1.48 -9.00
N PRO A 99 -10.04 0.37 -9.76
CA PRO A 99 -10.85 -0.81 -9.48
C PRO A 99 -10.60 -1.36 -8.08
N ALA A 100 -11.65 -1.90 -7.43
CA ALA A 100 -11.58 -2.43 -6.06
C ALA A 100 -10.47 -3.47 -5.84
N VAL A 101 -10.14 -4.28 -6.84
CA VAL A 101 -9.01 -5.24 -6.75
C VAL A 101 -7.66 -4.55 -6.51
N LEU A 102 -7.50 -3.30 -6.96
CA LEU A 102 -6.32 -2.50 -6.67
C LEU A 102 -6.52 -1.70 -5.38
N SER A 103 -7.57 -0.88 -5.28
CA SER A 103 -7.73 0.06 -4.17
C SER A 103 -8.04 -0.60 -2.82
N ALA A 104 -8.81 -1.69 -2.80
CA ALA A 104 -9.29 -2.31 -1.56
C ALA A 104 -8.65 -3.67 -1.24
N ASP A 105 -7.75 -4.19 -2.10
CA ASP A 105 -7.05 -5.46 -1.88
C ASP A 105 -5.54 -5.32 -2.10
N LEU A 106 -5.09 -5.23 -3.35
CA LEU A 106 -3.66 -5.40 -3.66
C LEU A 106 -2.79 -4.20 -3.33
N CYS A 107 -3.32 -2.98 -3.41
CA CYS A 107 -2.62 -1.77 -3.00
C CYS A 107 -2.98 -1.36 -1.57
N SER A 108 -4.05 -1.93 -0.99
CA SER A 108 -4.39 -1.66 0.40
C SER A 108 -3.42 -2.40 1.33
N LEU A 109 -2.80 -1.67 2.25
CA LEU A 109 -1.81 -2.15 3.20
C LEU A 109 -2.47 -2.87 4.39
N LEU A 110 -3.23 -3.92 4.09
CA LEU A 110 -3.98 -4.71 5.07
C LEU A 110 -3.06 -5.44 6.06
N GLY A 111 -3.49 -5.52 7.32
CA GLY A 111 -2.72 -6.18 8.37
C GLY A 111 -2.59 -7.69 8.17
N GLY A 112 -1.38 -8.22 8.42
CA GLY A 112 -1.11 -9.67 8.40
C GLY A 112 -0.88 -10.27 7.00
N VAL A 113 -0.82 -9.44 5.97
CA VAL A 113 -0.50 -9.85 4.60
C VAL A 113 0.66 -9.05 4.04
N ASP A 114 1.48 -9.67 3.19
CA ASP A 114 2.59 -9.01 2.51
C ASP A 114 2.07 -8.06 1.42
N ARG A 115 2.62 -6.85 1.38
CA ARG A 115 2.31 -5.78 0.41
C ARG A 115 3.59 -5.04 0.04
#